data_AF-A0AAD3XUB4-F1
#
_entry.id   AF-A0AAD3XUB4-F1
#
_cell.length_a   1.000
_cell.length_b   1.000
_cell.length_c   1.000
_cell.angle_alpha   90.00
_cell.angle_beta   90.00
_cell.angle_gamma   90.00
#
_symmetry.space_group_name_H-M   'P 1'
#
loop_
_entity.id
_entity.type
_entity.pdbx_description
1 polymer ?
#
loop_
_entity_poly.entity_id
_entity_poly.type
_entity_poly.pdbx_seq_one_letter_code
_entity_poly.pdbx_strand_id
1 'polypeptide(L)'
;MAGINVYCFLNCSLLAWSYLCLSAAAGSQVRNIFILAGQSNMAGRGGVVRNARTGVASWDGVVPEICRSNPAILRLNAELDWVEAEEPLGQDIDVHTTCGVGPGMAFANTLLQMDPGIGVVGLVPCAVGGTSITEWARGGSLYSRMVKRALASVQYGGRIQGVLWYQGESDTINREDADRYKGRLEKFFMELRDDLQSPALPIIQVAIASGMGPYVDTVRHAQLGIDLVNVLTVDAKGLPFEPDMLHLSTPAEARLGEMLAHYFFQFLPPPPQSPKPHHSLLSGGSSTSHSLYRFCWFILAISLAIQKLVE
;
A
#
# COMPACT_ATOMS: atom_id res chain seq x y z
N MET A 1 1.14 -25.04 -48.37
CA MET A 1 1.68 -24.47 -47.11
C MET A 1 0.65 -23.52 -46.49
N ALA A 2 -0.49 -24.03 -45.99
CA ALA A 2 -1.57 -23.19 -45.43
C ALA A 2 -2.16 -23.76 -44.12
N GLY A 3 -1.45 -24.67 -43.45
CA GLY A 3 -1.94 -25.34 -42.22
C GLY A 3 -1.33 -24.82 -40.92
N ILE A 4 -0.31 -23.96 -40.97
CA ILE A 4 0.46 -23.55 -39.78
C ILE A 4 -0.13 -22.30 -39.12
N ASN A 5 -0.84 -21.44 -39.87
CA ASN A 5 -1.33 -20.16 -39.35
C ASN A 5 -2.55 -20.30 -38.42
N VAL A 6 -3.49 -21.21 -38.71
CA VAL A 6 -4.74 -21.35 -37.92
C VAL A 6 -4.47 -21.85 -36.50
N TYR A 7 -3.52 -22.79 -36.32
CA TYR A 7 -3.13 -23.27 -35.00
C TYR A 7 -2.42 -22.20 -34.16
N CYS A 8 -1.67 -21.29 -34.79
CA CYS A 8 -1.00 -20.20 -34.10
C CYS A 8 -2.02 -19.17 -33.58
N PHE A 9 -3.02 -18.78 -34.39
CA PHE A 9 -4.08 -17.88 -33.97
C PHE A 9 -4.98 -18.46 -32.87
N LEU A 10 -5.34 -19.75 -32.96
CA LEU A 10 -6.12 -20.42 -31.91
C LEU A 10 -5.34 -20.53 -30.59
N ASN A 11 -4.05 -20.88 -30.62
CA ASN A 11 -3.23 -20.93 -29.41
C ASN A 11 -3.03 -19.53 -28.79
N CYS A 12 -2.80 -18.48 -29.58
CA CYS A 12 -2.71 -17.12 -29.07
C CYS A 12 -4.03 -16.65 -28.44
N SER A 13 -5.17 -17.04 -29.01
CA SER A 13 -6.48 -16.73 -28.42
C SER A 13 -6.69 -17.46 -27.09
N LEU A 14 -6.42 -18.76 -27.01
CA LEU A 14 -6.57 -19.52 -25.76
C LEU A 14 -5.64 -19.00 -24.64
N LEU A 15 -4.41 -18.62 -24.98
CA LEU A 15 -3.49 -17.99 -24.04
C LEU A 15 -4.03 -16.65 -23.54
N ALA A 16 -4.46 -15.76 -24.44
CA ALA A 16 -5.05 -14.48 -24.03
C ALA A 16 -6.27 -14.64 -23.13
N TRP A 17 -7.15 -15.60 -23.43
CA TRP A 17 -8.31 -15.93 -22.60
C TRP A 17 -7.89 -16.49 -21.23
N SER A 18 -6.88 -17.37 -21.17
CA SER A 18 -6.37 -17.89 -19.90
C SER A 18 -5.75 -16.80 -19.02
N TYR A 19 -4.98 -15.88 -19.60
CA TYR A 19 -4.41 -14.73 -18.88
C TYR A 19 -5.49 -13.80 -18.35
N LEU A 20 -6.51 -13.49 -19.17
CA LEU A 20 -7.64 -12.67 -18.76
C LEU A 20 -8.42 -13.31 -17.60
N CYS A 21 -8.67 -14.61 -17.66
CA CYS A 21 -9.31 -15.35 -16.58
C CYS A 21 -8.48 -15.37 -15.29
N LEU A 22 -7.15 -15.51 -15.40
CA LEU A 22 -6.26 -15.53 -14.24
C LEU A 22 -6.18 -14.14 -13.56
N SER A 23 -6.05 -13.07 -14.34
CA SER A 23 -6.06 -11.68 -13.85
C SER A 23 -7.40 -11.33 -13.18
N ALA A 24 -8.53 -11.71 -13.81
CA ALA A 24 -9.85 -11.52 -13.22
C ALA A 24 -10.03 -12.31 -11.91
N ALA A 25 -9.53 -13.55 -11.85
CA ALA A 25 -9.58 -14.38 -10.65
C ALA A 25 -8.74 -13.76 -9.52
N ALA A 26 -7.50 -13.35 -9.80
CA ALA A 26 -6.63 -12.67 -8.84
C ALA A 26 -7.25 -11.36 -8.34
N GLY A 27 -7.78 -10.54 -9.26
CA GLY A 27 -8.46 -9.28 -8.93
C GLY A 27 -9.67 -9.47 -8.02
N SER A 28 -10.46 -10.54 -8.22
CA SER A 28 -11.63 -10.84 -7.37
C SER A 28 -11.27 -11.18 -5.92
N GLN A 29 -10.01 -11.57 -5.66
CA GLN A 29 -9.52 -11.88 -4.32
C GLN A 29 -9.09 -10.63 -3.56
N VAL A 30 -8.62 -9.58 -4.25
CA VAL A 30 -8.15 -8.33 -3.62
C VAL A 30 -9.30 -7.64 -2.90
N ARG A 31 -9.17 -7.48 -1.58
CA ARG A 31 -10.18 -6.81 -0.75
C ARG A 31 -9.76 -5.42 -0.33
N ASN A 32 -8.48 -5.25 0.03
CA ASN A 32 -7.97 -4.07 0.69
C ASN A 32 -6.84 -3.45 -0.11
N ILE A 33 -7.09 -2.30 -0.72
CA ILE A 33 -6.21 -1.67 -1.70
C ILE A 33 -5.53 -0.43 -1.11
N PHE A 34 -4.23 -0.30 -1.33
CA PHE A 34 -3.42 0.84 -0.90
C PHE A 34 -2.70 1.46 -2.08
N ILE A 35 -2.85 2.78 -2.23
CA ILE A 35 -2.17 3.55 -3.26
C ILE A 35 -0.80 3.98 -2.72
N LEU A 36 0.26 3.71 -3.46
CA LEU A 36 1.64 4.06 -3.10
C LEU A 36 2.12 5.18 -4.04
N ALA A 37 2.09 6.44 -3.58
CA ALA A 37 2.36 7.60 -4.41
C ALA A 37 3.39 8.55 -3.79
N GLY A 38 4.00 9.38 -4.63
CA GLY A 38 5.06 10.30 -4.25
C GLY A 38 6.27 10.17 -5.15
N GLN A 39 7.48 10.28 -4.60
CA GLN A 39 8.72 10.26 -5.39
C GLN A 39 9.61 9.04 -5.10
N SER A 40 10.92 9.18 -5.30
CA SER A 40 11.89 8.08 -5.30
C SER A 40 11.94 7.26 -4.02
N ASN A 41 11.76 7.86 -2.83
CA ASN A 41 11.69 7.10 -1.57
C ASN A 41 10.36 6.31 -1.42
N MET A 42 9.26 6.72 -2.07
CA MET A 42 8.08 5.81 -2.18
C MET A 42 8.29 4.75 -3.25
N ALA A 43 8.88 5.13 -4.40
CA ALA A 43 9.14 4.21 -5.51
C ALA A 43 10.17 3.13 -5.15
N GLY A 44 11.06 3.43 -4.20
CA GLY A 44 12.09 2.55 -3.67
C GLY A 44 13.45 2.76 -4.32
N ARG A 45 14.46 3.05 -3.50
CA ARG A 45 15.88 3.15 -3.90
C ARG A 45 16.81 2.41 -2.93
N GLY A 46 16.27 1.70 -1.94
CA GLY A 46 17.07 0.88 -1.04
C GLY A 46 17.87 -0.17 -1.82
N GLY A 47 19.17 -0.23 -1.56
CA GLY A 47 20.11 -1.13 -2.23
C GLY A 47 20.52 -0.68 -3.63
N VAL A 48 20.06 0.48 -4.12
CA VAL A 48 20.46 1.01 -5.42
C VAL A 48 21.73 1.82 -5.28
N VAL A 49 22.83 1.30 -5.82
CA VAL A 49 24.13 1.96 -5.79
C VAL A 49 24.52 2.42 -7.18
N ARG A 50 24.99 3.67 -7.29
CA ARG A 50 25.58 4.19 -8.53
C ARG A 50 27.04 3.80 -8.63
N ASN A 51 27.41 3.13 -9.71
CA ASN A 51 28.79 2.82 -10.00
C ASN A 51 29.57 4.11 -10.31
N ALA A 52 30.58 4.43 -9.50
CA ALA A 52 31.36 5.65 -9.64
C ALA A 52 32.16 5.75 -10.97
N ARG A 53 32.46 4.62 -11.62
CA ARG A 53 33.24 4.60 -12.88
C ARG A 53 32.35 4.71 -14.10
N THR A 54 31.21 4.02 -14.11
CA THR A 54 30.33 3.95 -15.29
C THR A 54 29.13 4.90 -15.19
N GLY A 55 28.84 5.42 -14.00
CA GLY A 55 27.64 6.21 -13.73
C GLY A 55 26.35 5.42 -13.73
N VAL A 56 26.38 4.10 -13.97
CA VAL A 56 25.20 3.24 -14.04
C VAL A 56 24.73 2.89 -12.63
N ALA A 57 23.44 3.00 -12.37
CA ALA A 57 22.82 2.60 -11.11
C ALA A 57 22.29 1.15 -11.20
N SER A 58 22.60 0.33 -10.21
CA SER A 58 22.15 -1.06 -10.09
C SER A 58 21.63 -1.34 -8.69
N TRP A 59 20.54 -2.11 -8.60
CA TRP A 59 20.05 -2.65 -7.34
C TRP A 59 20.86 -3.90 -6.93
N ASP A 60 21.16 -4.05 -5.64
CA ASP A 60 21.93 -5.17 -5.08
C ASP A 60 21.13 -6.49 -4.98
N GLY A 61 19.81 -6.43 -5.13
CA GLY A 61 18.91 -7.59 -5.04
C GLY A 61 18.67 -8.08 -3.61
N VAL A 62 19.07 -7.32 -2.59
CA VAL A 62 18.89 -7.71 -1.18
C VAL A 62 17.48 -7.33 -0.73
N VAL A 63 16.67 -8.35 -0.44
CA VAL A 63 15.29 -8.20 0.07
C VAL A 63 15.22 -8.65 1.52
N PRO A 64 14.94 -7.76 2.49
CA PRO A 64 14.72 -8.12 3.89
C PRO A 64 13.54 -9.10 4.07
N GLU A 65 13.53 -9.88 5.16
CA GLU A 65 12.47 -10.85 5.43
C GLU A 65 11.07 -10.22 5.41
N ILE A 66 10.92 -9.06 6.06
CA ILE A 66 9.64 -8.33 6.12
C ILE A 66 9.18 -7.80 4.75
N CYS A 67 10.07 -7.75 3.76
CA CYS A 67 9.78 -7.29 2.39
C CYS A 67 9.60 -8.44 1.38
N ARG A 68 9.68 -9.70 1.81
CA ARG A 68 9.53 -10.84 0.88
C ARG A 68 8.12 -10.94 0.30
N SER A 69 8.02 -11.57 -0.87
CA SER A 69 6.75 -11.85 -1.54
C SER A 69 5.84 -12.70 -0.65
N ASN A 70 4.54 -12.53 -0.84
CA ASN A 70 3.51 -13.27 -0.12
C ASN A 70 2.30 -13.42 -1.05
N PRO A 71 1.74 -14.63 -1.24
CA PRO A 71 0.58 -14.83 -2.11
C PRO A 71 -0.66 -14.03 -1.70
N ALA A 72 -0.74 -13.55 -0.46
CA ALA A 72 -1.81 -12.67 0.02
C ALA A 72 -1.55 -11.18 -0.26
N ILE A 73 -0.46 -10.82 -0.95
CA ILE A 73 -0.11 -9.45 -1.33
C ILE A 73 0.04 -9.40 -2.85
N LEU A 74 -0.83 -8.64 -3.51
CA LEU A 74 -0.80 -8.43 -4.95
C LEU A 74 -0.40 -6.99 -5.28
N ARG A 75 0.17 -6.79 -6.47
CA ARG A 75 0.53 -5.50 -7.04
C ARG A 75 -0.19 -5.30 -8.36
N LEU A 76 -0.71 -4.09 -8.57
CA LEU A 76 -1.24 -3.69 -9.88
C LEU A 76 -0.06 -3.29 -10.78
N ASN A 77 0.24 -4.07 -11.82
CA ASN A 77 1.35 -3.80 -12.74
C ASN A 77 1.03 -2.62 -13.69
N ALA A 78 1.96 -2.28 -14.59
CA ALA A 78 1.77 -1.19 -15.57
C ALA A 78 0.60 -1.44 -16.54
N GLU A 79 0.33 -2.70 -16.85
CA GLU A 79 -0.76 -3.17 -17.73
C GLU A 79 -2.13 -3.18 -17.05
N LEU A 80 -2.20 -2.85 -15.75
CA LEU A 80 -3.41 -2.87 -14.91
C LEU A 80 -3.91 -4.28 -14.55
N ASP A 81 -3.01 -5.26 -14.54
CA ASP A 81 -3.25 -6.61 -14.04
C ASP A 81 -2.75 -6.75 -12.59
N TRP A 82 -3.49 -7.55 -11.81
CA TRP A 82 -3.05 -7.96 -10.48
C TRP A 82 -2.10 -9.14 -10.59
N VAL A 83 -0.87 -8.96 -10.09
CA VAL A 83 0.18 -9.99 -10.02
C VAL A 83 0.68 -10.13 -8.58
N GLU A 84 1.35 -11.22 -8.23
CA GLU A 84 2.01 -11.33 -6.91
C GLU A 84 3.00 -10.16 -6.74
N ALA A 85 3.00 -9.56 -5.54
CA ALA A 85 3.85 -8.42 -5.26
C ALA A 85 5.27 -8.86 -4.92
N GLU A 86 6.25 -8.32 -5.63
CA GLU A 86 7.69 -8.52 -5.40
C GLU A 86 8.42 -7.18 -5.53
N GLU A 87 9.49 -6.98 -4.76
CA GLU A 87 10.38 -5.84 -4.95
C GLU A 87 11.22 -6.01 -6.24
N PRO A 88 11.51 -4.91 -6.98
CA PRO A 88 11.08 -3.54 -6.73
C PRO A 88 9.63 -3.27 -7.20
N LEU A 89 8.77 -2.79 -6.31
CA LEU A 89 7.36 -2.52 -6.65
C LEU A 89 7.17 -1.47 -7.76
N GLY A 90 8.15 -0.57 -7.94
CA GLY A 90 8.11 0.52 -8.91
C GLY A 90 8.68 0.19 -10.30
N GLN A 91 9.19 -1.03 -10.55
CA GLN A 91 10.05 -1.34 -11.71
C GLN A 91 9.45 -1.02 -13.10
N ASP A 92 8.14 -1.18 -13.27
CA ASP A 92 7.38 -0.92 -14.50
C ASP A 92 6.58 0.39 -14.43
N ILE A 93 6.68 1.13 -13.33
CA ILE A 93 5.95 2.39 -13.07
C ILE A 93 6.87 3.61 -13.18
N ASP A 94 8.06 3.52 -12.58
CA ASP A 94 9.12 4.54 -12.56
C ASP A 94 10.27 4.16 -13.53
N VAL A 95 9.88 3.89 -14.77
CA VAL A 95 10.68 3.22 -15.82
C VAL A 95 11.96 3.94 -16.25
N HIS A 96 12.15 5.20 -15.84
CA HIS A 96 13.33 5.99 -16.20
C HIS A 96 14.46 5.89 -15.19
N THR A 97 14.27 5.14 -14.11
CA THR A 97 15.26 5.00 -13.05
C THR A 97 15.33 3.57 -12.52
N THR A 98 16.51 3.16 -12.02
CA THR A 98 16.66 1.89 -11.33
C THR A 98 15.91 1.96 -9.99
N CYS A 99 14.92 1.10 -9.81
CA CYS A 99 14.21 0.93 -8.55
C CYS A 99 14.89 -0.13 -7.68
N GLY A 100 14.75 0.03 -6.36
CA GLY A 100 15.13 -0.95 -5.36
C GLY A 100 14.02 -1.12 -4.33
N VAL A 101 14.38 -1.48 -3.10
CA VAL A 101 13.39 -1.65 -2.03
C VAL A 101 12.75 -0.30 -1.69
N GLY A 102 11.41 -0.30 -1.57
CA GLY A 102 10.61 0.79 -1.00
C GLY A 102 9.84 0.31 0.25
N PRO A 103 8.91 1.12 0.78
CA PRO A 103 8.23 0.77 2.04
C PRO A 103 7.03 -0.17 1.85
N GLY A 104 6.60 -0.40 0.60
CA GLY A 104 5.32 -1.04 0.28
C GLY A 104 5.20 -2.50 0.72
N MET A 105 6.23 -3.33 0.48
CA MET A 105 6.18 -4.74 0.88
C MET A 105 6.22 -4.91 2.40
N ALA A 106 7.07 -4.14 3.09
CA ALA A 106 7.12 -4.15 4.54
C ALA A 106 5.80 -3.66 5.17
N PHE A 107 5.19 -2.61 4.61
CA PHE A 107 3.86 -2.16 5.00
C PHE A 107 2.82 -3.28 4.90
N ALA A 108 2.73 -3.94 3.75
CA ALA A 108 1.71 -4.96 3.49
C ALA A 108 1.90 -6.22 4.33
N ASN A 109 3.15 -6.71 4.48
CA ASN A 109 3.42 -7.85 5.35
C ASN A 109 3.15 -7.52 6.83
N THR A 110 3.51 -6.31 7.29
CA THR A 110 3.21 -5.88 8.67
C THR A 110 1.71 -5.77 8.90
N LEU A 111 0.96 -5.27 7.91
CA LEU A 111 -0.50 -5.20 7.96
C LEU A 111 -1.13 -6.60 8.12
N LEU A 112 -0.67 -7.59 7.34
CA LEU A 112 -1.12 -8.99 7.47
C LEU A 112 -0.74 -9.63 8.80
N GLN A 113 0.42 -9.27 9.38
CA GLN A 113 0.82 -9.77 10.70
C GLN A 113 -0.04 -9.18 11.82
N MET A 114 -0.41 -7.90 11.71
CA MET A 114 -1.22 -7.19 12.70
C MET A 114 -2.72 -7.55 12.60
N ASP A 115 -3.23 -7.78 11.39
CA ASP A 115 -4.59 -8.26 11.14
C ASP A 115 -4.60 -9.39 10.11
N PRO A 116 -4.42 -10.66 10.55
CA PRO A 116 -4.52 -11.82 9.67
C PRO A 116 -5.89 -12.00 9.00
N GLY A 117 -6.93 -11.32 9.50
CA GLY A 117 -8.29 -11.36 8.97
C GLY A 117 -8.56 -10.35 7.86
N ILE A 118 -7.62 -9.44 7.57
CA ILE A 118 -7.80 -8.39 6.57
C ILE A 118 -7.94 -8.97 5.14
N GLY A 119 -7.50 -10.20 4.90
CA GLY A 119 -7.56 -10.83 3.57
C GLY A 119 -6.51 -10.28 2.60
N VAL A 120 -6.72 -10.50 1.30
CA VAL A 120 -5.72 -10.15 0.27
C VAL A 120 -5.55 -8.63 0.16
N VAL A 121 -4.30 -8.19 0.30
CA VAL A 121 -3.86 -6.80 0.21
C VAL A 121 -3.42 -6.50 -1.22
N GLY A 122 -3.92 -5.41 -1.80
CA GLY A 122 -3.54 -4.93 -3.12
C GLY A 122 -2.72 -3.65 -3.02
N LEU A 123 -1.56 -3.61 -3.67
CA LEU A 123 -0.68 -2.44 -3.77
C LEU A 123 -0.81 -1.81 -5.16
N VAL A 124 -1.03 -0.50 -5.20
CA VAL A 124 -1.13 0.27 -6.45
C VAL A 124 0.04 1.26 -6.50
N PRO A 125 1.21 0.84 -7.03
CA PRO A 125 2.37 1.71 -7.17
C PRO A 125 2.11 2.80 -8.21
N CYS A 126 2.37 4.05 -7.84
CA CYS A 126 2.16 5.23 -8.68
C CYS A 126 3.33 6.22 -8.65
N ALA A 127 4.24 6.08 -7.68
CA ALA A 127 5.34 7.01 -7.42
C ALA A 127 6.33 7.16 -8.59
N VAL A 128 6.94 8.34 -8.71
CA VAL A 128 7.93 8.68 -9.75
C VAL A 128 9.05 9.55 -9.17
N GLY A 129 10.29 9.09 -9.34
CA GLY A 129 11.48 9.79 -8.85
C GLY A 129 11.64 11.22 -9.39
N GLY A 130 12.16 12.11 -8.55
CA GLY A 130 12.52 13.48 -8.92
C GLY A 130 11.36 14.46 -9.07
N THR A 131 10.12 14.05 -8.78
CA THR A 131 8.93 14.88 -9.01
C THR A 131 8.62 15.81 -7.84
N SER A 132 8.25 17.05 -8.15
CA SER A 132 7.74 18.07 -7.22
C SER A 132 6.22 17.95 -7.05
N ILE A 133 5.65 18.49 -5.97
CA ILE A 133 4.19 18.46 -5.73
C ILE A 133 3.39 19.14 -6.86
N THR A 134 4.00 20.09 -7.58
CA THR A 134 3.35 20.78 -8.71
C THR A 134 3.06 19.82 -9.88
N GLU A 135 3.90 18.82 -10.10
CA GLU A 135 3.68 17.79 -11.13
C GLU A 135 2.55 16.81 -10.75
N TRP A 136 2.16 16.80 -9.47
CA TRP A 136 1.04 16.04 -8.92
C TRP A 136 -0.27 16.83 -8.85
N ALA A 137 -0.34 18.04 -9.40
CA ALA A 137 -1.58 18.81 -9.45
C ALA A 137 -2.66 18.12 -10.29
N ARG A 138 -3.95 18.25 -9.91
CA ARG A 138 -5.09 17.72 -10.67
C ARG A 138 -5.05 18.17 -12.13
N GLY A 139 -5.28 17.24 -13.05
CA GLY A 139 -5.13 17.44 -14.50
C GLY A 139 -3.70 17.22 -15.02
N GLY A 140 -2.69 17.16 -14.15
CA GLY A 140 -1.33 16.74 -14.49
C GLY A 140 -1.25 15.26 -14.88
N SER A 141 -0.20 14.87 -15.60
CA SER A 141 -0.02 13.50 -16.09
C SER A 141 0.13 12.49 -14.95
N LEU A 142 0.92 12.80 -13.92
CA LEU A 142 1.16 11.92 -12.77
C LEU A 142 -0.11 11.72 -11.96
N TYR A 143 -0.82 12.82 -11.65
CA TYR A 143 -2.11 12.77 -10.97
C TYR A 143 -3.13 11.94 -11.75
N SER A 144 -3.30 12.23 -13.05
CA SER A 144 -4.27 11.51 -13.89
C SER A 144 -3.94 10.03 -14.00
N ARG A 145 -2.64 9.68 -14.07
CA ARG A 145 -2.18 8.29 -14.07
C ARG A 145 -2.47 7.60 -12.75
N MET A 146 -2.24 8.26 -11.61
CA MET A 146 -2.55 7.73 -10.29
C MET A 146 -4.06 7.47 -10.13
N VAL A 147 -4.90 8.44 -10.48
CA VAL A 147 -6.37 8.28 -10.42
C VAL A 147 -6.84 7.16 -11.35
N LYS A 148 -6.32 7.08 -12.57
CA LYS A 148 -6.64 5.98 -13.50
C LYS A 148 -6.31 4.61 -12.90
N ARG A 149 -5.13 4.47 -12.28
CA ARG A 149 -4.69 3.21 -11.65
C ARG A 149 -5.53 2.87 -10.42
N ALA A 150 -5.86 3.87 -9.60
CA ALA A 150 -6.75 3.71 -8.46
C ALA A 150 -8.15 3.22 -8.88
N LEU A 151 -8.74 3.82 -9.91
CA LEU A 151 -10.05 3.39 -10.44
C LEU A 151 -10.00 2.00 -11.10
N ALA A 152 -8.90 1.65 -11.77
CA ALA A 152 -8.69 0.31 -12.30
C ALA A 152 -8.61 -0.76 -11.19
N SER A 153 -7.94 -0.42 -10.08
CA SER A 153 -7.71 -1.35 -8.97
C SER A 153 -9.01 -1.87 -8.32
N VAL A 154 -10.09 -1.07 -8.35
CA VAL A 154 -11.38 -1.42 -7.73
C VAL A 154 -12.36 -2.14 -8.66
N GLN A 155 -12.00 -2.34 -9.94
CA GLN A 155 -12.92 -2.92 -10.95
C GLN A 155 -13.44 -4.31 -10.58
N TYR A 156 -12.68 -5.07 -9.79
CA TYR A 156 -13.03 -6.43 -9.35
C TYR A 156 -13.62 -6.50 -7.93
N GLY A 157 -14.09 -5.37 -7.39
CA GLY A 157 -14.81 -5.31 -6.12
C GLY A 157 -13.95 -5.09 -4.87
N GLY A 158 -12.65 -4.82 -5.05
CA GLY A 158 -11.79 -4.35 -3.97
C GLY A 158 -12.11 -2.91 -3.54
N ARG A 159 -11.63 -2.50 -2.36
CA ARG A 159 -11.84 -1.16 -1.82
C ARG A 159 -10.52 -0.48 -1.51
N ILE A 160 -10.39 0.78 -1.89
CA ILE A 160 -9.25 1.62 -1.51
C ILE A 160 -9.37 1.94 -0.01
N GLN A 161 -8.44 1.43 0.78
CA GLN A 161 -8.36 1.60 2.23
C GLN A 161 -7.51 2.80 2.63
N GLY A 162 -6.54 3.19 1.81
CA GLY A 162 -5.74 4.37 2.08
C GLY A 162 -4.72 4.72 1.00
N VAL A 163 -4.10 5.89 1.19
CA VAL A 163 -3.00 6.38 0.37
C VAL A 163 -1.76 6.51 1.25
N LEU A 164 -0.66 5.92 0.81
CA LEU A 164 0.67 6.16 1.38
C LEU A 164 1.38 7.17 0.49
N TRP A 165 1.75 8.31 1.06
CA TRP A 165 2.35 9.44 0.35
C TRP A 165 3.74 9.77 0.91
N TYR A 166 4.79 9.60 0.11
CA TYR A 166 6.14 10.05 0.48
C TYR A 166 6.76 10.87 -0.65
N GLN A 167 6.74 12.18 -0.46
CA GLN A 167 7.24 13.18 -1.39
C GLN A 167 7.59 14.46 -0.66
N GLY A 168 8.49 15.26 -1.23
CA GLY A 168 8.74 16.64 -0.81
C GLY A 168 10.19 17.06 -1.04
N GLU A 169 11.09 16.12 -1.29
CA GLU A 169 12.52 16.37 -1.41
C GLU A 169 12.83 17.30 -2.61
N SER A 170 12.07 17.22 -3.71
CA SER A 170 12.19 18.15 -4.84
C SER A 170 11.76 19.57 -4.50
N ASP A 171 10.74 19.73 -3.66
CA ASP A 171 10.22 21.03 -3.25
C ASP A 171 11.16 21.76 -2.27
N THR A 172 12.22 21.11 -1.79
CA THR A 172 13.26 21.72 -0.94
C THR A 172 14.30 22.53 -1.73
N ILE A 173 14.28 22.49 -3.06
CA ILE A 173 15.29 23.13 -3.93
C ILE A 173 15.24 24.65 -3.81
N ASN A 174 14.05 25.24 -3.92
CA ASN A 174 13.88 26.68 -3.90
C ASN A 174 12.83 27.09 -2.86
N ARG A 175 12.95 28.34 -2.40
CA ARG A 175 12.13 28.87 -1.31
C ARG A 175 10.65 28.95 -1.67
N GLU A 176 10.35 29.34 -2.91
CA GLU A 176 8.96 29.55 -3.35
C GLU A 176 8.15 28.25 -3.31
N ASP A 177 8.74 27.15 -3.77
CA ASP A 177 8.09 25.84 -3.72
C ASP A 177 7.95 25.32 -2.29
N ALA A 178 9.00 25.46 -1.47
CA ALA A 178 8.95 25.07 -0.07
C ALA A 178 7.88 25.85 0.73
N ASP A 179 7.83 27.17 0.56
CA ASP A 179 6.87 28.04 1.25
C ASP A 179 5.42 27.77 0.80
N ARG A 180 5.22 27.27 -0.43
CA ARG A 180 3.89 26.91 -0.97
C ARG A 180 3.50 25.44 -0.76
N TYR A 181 4.41 24.62 -0.23
CA TYR A 181 4.24 23.17 -0.18
C TYR A 181 2.96 22.75 0.54
N LYS A 182 2.69 23.32 1.73
CA LYS A 182 1.52 22.97 2.55
C LYS A 182 0.21 23.12 1.77
N GLY A 183 -0.03 24.29 1.17
CA GLY A 183 -1.27 24.55 0.45
C GLY A 183 -1.44 23.68 -0.79
N ARG A 184 -0.34 23.36 -1.50
CA ARG A 184 -0.37 22.45 -2.64
C ARG A 184 -0.67 21.01 -2.22
N LEU A 185 -0.09 20.56 -1.11
CA LEU A 185 -0.32 19.23 -0.56
C LEU A 185 -1.76 19.06 -0.06
N GLU A 186 -2.30 20.04 0.69
CA GLU A 186 -3.70 20.02 1.14
C GLU A 186 -4.66 19.95 -0.04
N LYS A 187 -4.41 20.79 -1.05
CA LYS A 187 -5.18 20.80 -2.29
C LYS A 187 -5.13 19.43 -2.98
N PHE A 188 -3.94 18.85 -3.14
CA PHE A 188 -3.76 17.53 -3.74
C PHE A 188 -4.58 16.45 -3.01
N PHE A 189 -4.52 16.39 -1.68
CA PHE A 189 -5.28 15.40 -0.90
C PHE A 189 -6.80 15.59 -1.01
N MET A 190 -7.28 16.84 -0.99
CA MET A 190 -8.70 17.13 -1.15
C MET A 190 -9.20 16.76 -2.55
N GLU A 191 -8.44 17.11 -3.59
CA GLU A 191 -8.76 16.77 -4.98
C GLU A 191 -8.75 15.25 -5.21
N LEU A 192 -7.79 14.54 -4.62
CA LEU A 192 -7.73 13.08 -4.71
C LEU A 192 -8.95 12.42 -4.07
N ARG A 193 -9.38 12.91 -2.90
CA ARG A 193 -10.60 12.43 -2.22
C ARG A 193 -11.86 12.67 -3.05
N ASP A 194 -11.95 13.83 -3.70
CA ASP A 194 -13.05 14.19 -4.60
C ASP A 194 -13.10 13.24 -5.81
N ASP A 195 -11.98 13.07 -6.52
CA ASP A 195 -11.92 12.20 -7.70
C ASP A 195 -12.13 10.71 -7.39
N LEU A 196 -11.73 10.26 -6.19
CA LEU A 196 -12.00 8.90 -5.72
C LEU A 196 -13.35 8.74 -5.00
N GLN A 197 -14.13 9.81 -4.89
CA GLN A 197 -15.42 9.85 -4.18
C GLN A 197 -15.35 9.29 -2.75
N SER A 198 -14.24 9.56 -2.07
CA SER A 198 -13.93 9.04 -0.73
C SER A 198 -13.51 10.18 0.20
N PRO A 199 -14.46 10.99 0.71
CA PRO A 199 -14.16 12.20 1.50
C PRO A 199 -13.42 11.90 2.82
N ALA A 200 -13.55 10.68 3.33
CA ALA A 200 -12.91 10.21 4.56
C ALA A 200 -11.70 9.30 4.30
N LEU A 201 -11.20 9.20 3.06
CA LEU A 201 -10.10 8.32 2.70
C LEU A 201 -8.89 8.55 3.62
N PRO A 202 -8.42 7.52 4.35
CA PRO A 202 -7.18 7.59 5.11
C PRO A 202 -5.99 7.93 4.23
N ILE A 203 -5.20 8.92 4.66
CA ILE A 203 -3.94 9.28 4.00
C ILE A 203 -2.85 9.26 5.07
N ILE A 204 -1.78 8.52 4.79
CA ILE A 204 -0.57 8.54 5.62
C ILE A 204 0.52 9.17 4.78
N GLN A 205 0.92 10.37 5.16
CA GLN A 205 2.06 11.03 4.55
C GLN A 205 3.33 10.80 5.38
N VAL A 206 4.48 11.02 4.75
CA VAL A 206 5.79 10.93 5.40
C VAL A 206 6.45 12.31 5.43
N ALA A 207 6.81 12.78 6.62
CA ALA A 207 7.68 13.96 6.76
C ALA A 207 9.09 13.58 6.31
N ILE A 208 9.61 14.26 5.29
CA ILE A 208 10.82 13.85 4.57
C ILE A 208 12.05 13.75 5.47
N ALA A 209 12.89 12.73 5.26
CA ALA A 209 14.12 12.53 6.02
C ALA A 209 15.30 13.37 5.49
N SER A 210 15.26 13.71 4.20
CA SER A 210 16.32 14.36 3.42
C SER A 210 15.73 15.40 2.46
N GLY A 211 16.55 16.05 1.63
CA GLY A 211 16.08 16.91 0.54
C GLY A 211 17.15 17.22 -0.49
N MET A 212 16.73 17.71 -1.66
CA MET A 212 17.62 18.12 -2.75
C MET A 212 18.09 19.58 -2.68
N GLY A 213 17.60 20.35 -1.70
CA GLY A 213 18.03 21.72 -1.45
C GLY A 213 17.92 22.13 0.02
N PRO A 214 18.16 23.41 0.32
CA PRO A 214 18.36 23.87 1.70
C PRO A 214 17.06 24.04 2.50
N TYR A 215 15.88 23.91 1.87
CA TYR A 215 14.59 24.20 2.51
C TYR A 215 13.89 22.96 3.08
N VAL A 216 14.67 21.95 3.50
CA VAL A 216 14.17 20.69 4.12
C VAL A 216 13.27 20.99 5.31
N ASP A 217 13.71 21.84 6.22
CA ASP A 217 12.94 22.16 7.42
C ASP A 217 11.62 22.84 7.07
N THR A 218 11.57 23.72 6.07
CA THR A 218 10.32 24.37 5.63
C THR A 218 9.30 23.34 5.15
N VAL A 219 9.71 22.40 4.27
CA VAL A 219 8.83 21.34 3.76
C VAL A 219 8.39 20.41 4.90
N ARG A 220 9.29 20.03 5.81
CA ARG A 220 8.95 19.22 6.98
C ARG A 220 7.95 19.90 7.91
N HIS A 221 8.12 21.20 8.18
CA HIS A 221 7.15 21.95 9.00
C HIS A 221 5.76 21.97 8.33
N ALA A 222 5.70 22.06 7.00
CA ALA A 222 4.44 21.94 6.27
C ALA A 222 3.78 20.56 6.45
N GLN A 223 4.55 19.47 6.33
CA GLN A 223 4.05 18.09 6.46
C GLN A 223 3.60 17.74 7.88
N LEU A 224 4.39 18.13 8.88
CA LEU A 224 4.09 17.91 10.30
C LEU A 224 2.94 18.80 10.79
N GLY A 225 2.76 19.96 10.16
CA GLY A 225 1.71 20.92 10.49
C GLY A 225 0.42 20.77 9.68
N ILE A 226 0.23 19.64 8.97
CA ILE A 226 -1.03 19.35 8.27
C ILE A 226 -2.18 19.23 9.26
N ASP A 227 -3.30 19.88 8.93
CA ASP A 227 -4.52 19.85 9.73
C ASP A 227 -5.71 19.47 8.84
N LEU A 228 -5.72 18.20 8.41
CA LEU A 228 -6.78 17.61 7.61
C LEU A 228 -7.32 16.36 8.28
N VAL A 229 -8.64 16.19 8.25
CA VAL A 229 -9.30 14.98 8.76
C VAL A 229 -8.75 13.74 8.06
N ASN A 230 -8.57 12.65 8.82
CA ASN A 230 -8.06 11.37 8.33
C ASN A 230 -6.73 11.47 7.57
N VAL A 231 -5.87 12.42 7.94
CA VAL A 231 -4.48 12.48 7.50
C VAL A 231 -3.57 12.33 8.71
N LEU A 232 -2.62 11.38 8.64
CA LEU A 232 -1.58 11.22 9.64
C LEU A 232 -0.20 11.38 9.00
N THR A 233 0.76 11.87 9.77
CA THR A 233 2.14 12.09 9.31
C THR A 233 3.10 11.19 10.07
N VAL A 234 3.79 10.30 9.37
CA VAL A 234 4.92 9.52 9.88
C VAL A 234 6.20 10.35 9.71
N ASP A 235 7.04 10.44 10.74
CA ASP A 235 8.32 11.15 10.63
C ASP A 235 9.46 10.20 10.26
N ALA A 236 10.06 10.37 9.08
CA ALA A 236 11.20 9.58 8.62
C ALA A 236 12.56 10.12 9.10
N LYS A 237 12.59 11.25 9.83
CA LYS A 237 13.84 11.85 10.32
C LYS A 237 14.63 10.86 11.17
N GLY A 238 15.92 10.71 10.83
CA GLY A 238 16.86 9.83 11.53
C GLY A 238 16.94 8.42 10.97
N LEU A 239 16.10 8.06 9.98
CA LEU A 239 16.28 6.81 9.25
C LEU A 239 17.56 6.84 8.40
N PRO A 240 18.30 5.72 8.30
CA PRO A 240 19.58 5.67 7.58
C PRO A 240 19.43 5.75 6.06
N PHE A 241 20.36 6.44 5.41
CA PHE A 241 20.38 6.67 3.97
C PHE A 241 21.33 5.72 3.22
N GLU A 242 21.11 5.61 1.92
CA GLU A 242 22.11 5.19 0.96
C GLU A 242 23.29 6.19 0.90
N PRO A 243 24.43 5.83 0.27
CA PRO A 243 25.61 6.69 0.20
C PRO A 243 25.39 8.07 -0.46
N ASP A 244 24.30 8.26 -1.19
CA ASP A 244 23.96 9.56 -1.79
C ASP A 244 23.37 10.57 -0.81
N MET A 245 23.11 10.15 0.44
CA MET A 245 22.54 10.97 1.52
C MET A 245 21.16 11.56 1.20
N LEU A 246 20.49 11.05 0.17
CA LEU A 246 19.18 11.48 -0.30
C LEU A 246 18.15 10.37 -0.12
N HIS A 247 18.48 9.15 -0.54
CA HIS A 247 17.54 8.03 -0.51
C HIS A 247 17.67 7.19 0.74
N LEU A 248 16.56 6.68 1.25
CA LEU A 248 16.57 5.75 2.38
C LEU A 248 17.25 4.43 1.98
N SER A 249 17.99 3.86 2.93
CA SER A 249 18.60 2.54 2.76
C SER A 249 17.57 1.41 2.81
N THR A 250 17.89 0.22 2.29
CA THR A 250 17.00 -0.95 2.37
C THR A 250 16.44 -1.22 3.79
N PRO A 251 17.25 -1.22 4.87
CA PRO A 251 16.72 -1.39 6.22
C PRO A 251 15.83 -0.23 6.69
N ALA A 252 16.11 1.01 6.23
CA ALA A 252 15.27 2.16 6.53
C ALA A 252 13.90 2.07 5.86
N GLU A 253 13.84 1.62 4.61
CA GLU A 253 12.59 1.42 3.87
C GLU A 253 11.73 0.33 4.51
N ALA A 254 12.36 -0.79 4.90
CA ALA A 254 11.69 -1.83 5.66
C ALA A 254 11.08 -1.28 6.97
N ARG A 255 11.88 -0.49 7.71
CA ARG A 255 11.41 0.13 8.96
C ARG A 255 10.29 1.14 8.72
N LEU A 256 10.37 1.95 7.67
CA LEU A 256 9.33 2.90 7.32
C LEU A 256 8.02 2.19 6.96
N GLY A 257 8.08 1.06 6.24
CA GLY A 257 6.91 0.25 5.94
C GLY A 257 6.19 -0.24 7.21
N GLU A 258 6.92 -0.74 8.20
CA GLU A 258 6.34 -1.11 9.51
C GLU A 258 5.67 0.10 10.19
N MET A 259 6.33 1.27 10.19
CA MET A 259 5.80 2.50 10.78
C MET A 259 4.50 2.94 10.11
N LEU A 260 4.43 2.89 8.77
CA LEU A 260 3.23 3.19 7.99
C LEU A 260 2.08 2.24 8.36
N ALA A 261 2.36 0.94 8.53
CA ALA A 261 1.35 -0.05 8.91
C ALA A 261 0.78 0.26 10.31
N HIS A 262 1.65 0.54 11.29
CA HIS A 262 1.21 0.94 12.63
C HIS A 262 0.37 2.21 12.64
N TYR A 263 0.67 3.19 11.79
CA TYR A 263 -0.14 4.40 11.64
C TYR A 263 -1.50 4.11 11.01
N PHE A 264 -1.58 3.19 10.05
CA PHE A 264 -2.85 2.80 9.45
C PHE A 264 -3.84 2.25 10.48
N PHE A 265 -3.38 1.45 11.44
CA PHE A 265 -4.25 0.94 12.52
C PHE A 265 -4.83 2.02 13.43
N GLN A 266 -4.29 3.24 13.44
CA GLN A 266 -4.84 4.35 14.22
C GLN A 266 -6.13 4.91 13.62
N PHE A 267 -6.41 4.66 12.32
CA PHE A 267 -7.69 5.00 11.71
C PHE A 267 -8.81 4.00 12.07
N LEU A 268 -8.46 2.81 12.56
CA LEU A 268 -9.42 1.80 12.95
C LEU A 268 -9.96 2.10 14.36
N PRO A 269 -11.24 1.82 14.63
CA PRO A 269 -11.76 1.92 15.99
C PRO A 269 -10.94 0.98 16.90
N PRO A 270 -10.69 1.38 18.17
CA PRO A 270 -10.01 0.52 19.11
C PRO A 270 -10.78 -0.80 19.24
N PRO A 271 -10.09 -1.94 19.43
CA PRO A 271 -10.75 -3.22 19.62
C PRO A 271 -11.76 -3.11 20.78
N PRO A 272 -12.89 -3.84 20.71
CA PRO A 272 -13.84 -3.87 21.82
C PRO A 272 -13.10 -4.23 23.10
N GLN A 273 -13.13 -3.34 24.10
CA GLN A 273 -12.57 -3.66 25.40
C GLN A 273 -13.33 -4.88 25.93
N SER A 274 -12.61 -5.95 26.25
CA SER A 274 -13.19 -7.05 27.01
C SER A 274 -13.77 -6.46 28.31
N PRO A 275 -14.98 -6.88 28.73
CA PRO A 275 -15.56 -6.38 29.96
C PRO A 275 -14.55 -6.60 31.08
N LYS A 276 -14.15 -5.52 31.75
CA LYS A 276 -13.26 -5.60 32.92
C LYS A 276 -13.90 -6.60 33.89
N PRO A 277 -13.14 -7.57 34.42
CA PRO A 277 -13.67 -8.43 35.46
C PRO A 277 -14.10 -7.53 36.62
N HIS A 278 -15.42 -7.40 36.80
CA HIS A 278 -15.95 -6.85 38.03
C HIS A 278 -15.49 -7.81 39.13
N HIS A 279 -14.58 -7.36 39.99
CA HIS A 279 -14.34 -8.02 41.26
C HIS A 279 -15.60 -7.87 42.13
N SER A 280 -16.59 -8.70 41.86
CA SER A 280 -17.68 -8.96 42.79
C SER A 280 -17.10 -9.79 43.94
N LEU A 281 -16.96 -9.15 45.11
CA LEU A 281 -16.78 -9.84 46.37
C LEU A 281 -17.87 -10.91 46.51
N LEU A 282 -17.43 -12.16 46.62
CA LEU A 282 -18.30 -13.32 46.81
C LEU A 282 -19.05 -13.18 48.14
N SER A 283 -20.38 -13.05 48.08
CA SER A 283 -21.26 -13.52 49.15
C SER A 283 -22.22 -14.54 48.55
N GLY A 284 -22.21 -15.74 49.12
CA GLY A 284 -22.88 -16.93 48.59
C GLY A 284 -24.40 -16.80 48.43
N GLY A 285 -24.91 -17.59 47.49
CA GLY A 285 -26.33 -17.76 47.24
C GLY A 285 -26.55 -18.73 46.10
N SER A 286 -26.91 -19.96 46.44
CA SER A 286 -27.36 -21.02 45.53
C SER A 286 -28.59 -20.61 44.72
N SER A 287 -28.61 -20.85 43.40
CA SER A 287 -29.80 -21.29 42.66
C SER A 287 -29.46 -21.63 41.19
N THR A 288 -30.23 -22.56 40.66
CA THR A 288 -30.17 -23.31 39.39
C THR A 288 -30.51 -22.53 38.12
N SER A 289 -29.85 -22.87 36.99
CA SER A 289 -30.38 -22.89 35.60
C SER A 289 -29.24 -23.37 34.68
N HIS A 290 -29.20 -24.51 33.98
CA HIS A 290 -30.19 -25.31 33.25
C HIS A 290 -30.91 -24.59 32.10
N SER A 291 -30.17 -23.86 31.26
CA SER A 291 -30.51 -23.65 29.84
C SER A 291 -29.33 -23.01 29.12
N LEU A 292 -28.62 -23.75 28.27
CA LEU A 292 -27.84 -23.26 27.09
C LEU A 292 -26.99 -24.38 26.44
N TYR A 293 -26.70 -25.47 27.15
CA TYR A 293 -25.92 -26.60 26.58
C TYR A 293 -26.73 -27.58 25.69
N ARG A 294 -28.03 -27.36 25.51
CA ARG A 294 -28.87 -28.18 24.61
C ARG A 294 -29.07 -27.60 23.20
N PHE A 295 -28.58 -26.39 22.91
CA PHE A 295 -28.74 -25.79 21.58
C PHE A 295 -27.58 -26.08 20.61
N CYS A 296 -26.39 -26.46 21.12
CA CYS A 296 -25.26 -26.81 20.25
C CYS A 296 -25.27 -28.27 19.74
N TRP A 297 -26.02 -29.18 20.38
CA TRP A 297 -26.09 -30.58 19.92
C TRP A 297 -27.20 -30.84 18.90
N PHE A 298 -28.18 -29.94 18.74
CA PHE A 298 -29.27 -30.10 17.78
C PHE A 298 -28.87 -29.66 16.35
N ILE A 299 -27.96 -28.70 16.22
CA ILE A 299 -27.50 -28.21 14.91
C ILE A 299 -26.46 -29.16 14.27
N LEU A 300 -25.65 -29.85 15.10
CA LEU A 300 -24.66 -30.81 14.59
C LEU A 300 -25.30 -32.11 14.05
N ALA A 301 -26.48 -32.50 14.58
CA ALA A 301 -27.20 -33.69 14.12
C ALA A 301 -27.96 -33.48 12.80
N ILE A 302 -28.39 -32.24 12.50
CA ILE A 302 -29.10 -31.91 11.25
C ILE A 302 -28.12 -31.84 10.07
N SER A 303 -26.89 -31.36 10.28
CA SER A 303 -25.89 -31.27 9.21
C SER A 303 -25.38 -32.64 8.73
N LEU A 304 -25.35 -33.65 9.62
CA LEU A 304 -24.93 -35.02 9.30
C LEU A 304 -26.04 -35.87 8.64
N ALA A 305 -27.31 -35.45 8.71
CA ALA A 305 -28.43 -36.12 8.06
C ALA A 305 -28.65 -35.63 6.60
N ILE A 306 -28.30 -34.39 6.29
CA ILE A 306 -28.46 -33.81 4.94
C ILE A 306 -27.38 -34.32 3.96
N GLN A 307 -26.22 -34.75 4.47
CA GLN A 307 -25.12 -35.28 3.66
C GLN A 307 -25.32 -36.72 3.16
N LYS A 308 -26.42 -37.39 3.53
CA LYS A 308 -26.81 -38.73 3.04
C LYS A 308 -27.99 -38.74 2.07
N LEU A 309 -28.46 -37.57 1.62
CA LEU A 309 -29.58 -37.43 0.68
C LEU A 309 -29.18 -36.76 -0.66
N VAL A 310 -27.87 -36.64 -0.94
CA VAL A 310 -27.33 -36.12 -2.22
C VAL A 310 -26.32 -37.11 -2.82
N GLU A 311 -26.53 -38.41 -2.59
CA GLU A 311 -26.07 -39.50 -3.48
C GLU A 311 -27.27 -40.06 -4.25
#